data_AF-A0A4Q3YHN0-F1
#
_entry.id   AF-A0A4Q3YHN0-F1
#
_cell.length_a   1.000
_cell.length_b   1.000
_cell.length_c   1.000
_cell.angle_alpha   90.00
_cell.angle_beta   90.00
_cell.angle_gamma   90.00
#
_symmetry.space_group_name_H-M   'P 1'
#
loop_
_entity.id
_entity.type
_entity.pdbx_description
1 polymer ?
#
loop_
_entity_poly.entity_id
_entity_poly.type
_entity_poly.pdbx_seq_one_letter_code
_entity_poly.pdbx_strand_id
1 'polypeptide(L)'
;MEEKLSEPEFGLGDDFAVELISRVRDRLYRDAERAGMKARDFACTFIGLVSTDQGSVVMQVGDGAAVVDAGAGLELAIVPAMGEYANMTYFVTEEDALQKLVTRIYPGAVSRAALFSDGLQRLAL
;
A
#
# COMPACT_ATOMS: atom_id res chain seq x y z
N MET A 1 18.29 33.57 -15.96
CA MET A 1 19.51 33.19 -15.22
C MET A 1 19.14 33.25 -13.75
N GLU A 2 18.87 32.16 -13.05
CA GLU A 2 19.17 30.74 -13.28
C GLU A 2 17.98 29.87 -12.86
N GLU A 3 17.66 28.97 -13.78
CA GLU A 3 17.09 27.64 -13.58
C GLU A 3 17.57 26.98 -12.28
N LYS A 4 16.64 26.49 -11.45
CA LYS A 4 16.92 25.34 -10.58
C LYS A 4 15.74 24.36 -10.63
N LEU A 5 15.90 23.39 -11.54
CA LEU A 5 15.49 21.99 -11.51
C LEU A 5 14.07 21.73 -10.97
N SER A 6 13.04 21.49 -11.78
CA SER A 6 12.83 20.22 -12.51
C SER A 6 13.55 19.02 -11.89
N GLU A 7 13.31 18.76 -10.60
CA GLU A 7 13.42 17.38 -10.14
C GLU A 7 12.41 16.56 -10.94
N PRO A 8 12.80 15.40 -11.50
CA PRO A 8 11.91 14.63 -12.35
C PRO A 8 10.62 14.33 -11.58
N GLU A 9 9.47 14.59 -12.20
CA GLU A 9 8.15 14.12 -11.75
C GLU A 9 8.26 12.62 -11.49
N PHE A 10 8.54 12.24 -10.24
CA PHE A 10 8.64 10.85 -9.87
C PHE A 10 7.23 10.29 -9.86
N GLY A 11 6.91 9.44 -10.84
CA GLY A 11 5.61 8.76 -10.97
C GLY A 11 5.34 7.74 -9.86
N LEU A 12 5.89 7.91 -8.66
CA LEU A 12 5.64 7.10 -7.46
C LEU A 12 4.76 7.86 -6.46
N GLY A 13 3.74 8.56 -6.98
CA GLY A 13 2.73 9.27 -6.20
C GLY A 13 1.43 8.49 -6.06
N ASP A 14 0.40 9.16 -5.55
CA ASP A 14 -0.94 8.57 -5.34
C ASP A 14 -1.53 8.04 -6.64
N ASP A 15 -1.33 8.72 -7.77
CA ASP A 15 -1.81 8.27 -9.08
C ASP A 15 -1.27 6.89 -9.45
N PHE A 16 0.02 6.63 -9.17
CA PHE A 16 0.63 5.33 -9.41
C PHE A 16 0.08 4.25 -8.47
N ALA A 17 -0.12 4.58 -7.19
CA ALA A 17 -0.72 3.66 -6.24
C ALA A 17 -2.16 3.32 -6.65
N VAL A 18 -2.95 4.31 -7.07
CA VAL A 18 -4.33 4.14 -7.57
C VAL A 18 -4.34 3.28 -8.83
N GLU A 19 -3.44 3.51 -9.79
CA GLU A 19 -3.32 2.68 -10.98
C GLU A 19 -2.98 1.23 -10.63
N LEU A 20 -2.01 1.01 -9.74
CA LEU A 20 -1.58 -0.31 -9.32
C LEU A 20 -2.72 -1.07 -8.63
N ILE A 21 -3.40 -0.44 -7.67
CA ILE A 21 -4.54 -1.05 -6.98
C ILE A 21 -5.69 -1.32 -7.94
N SER A 22 -5.97 -0.41 -8.88
CA SER A 22 -7.01 -0.64 -9.90
C SER A 22 -6.69 -1.89 -10.74
N ARG A 23 -5.44 -2.08 -11.16
CA ARG A 23 -5.00 -3.27 -11.89
C ARG A 23 -5.10 -4.55 -11.05
N VAL A 24 -4.76 -4.49 -9.76
CA VAL A 24 -4.93 -5.62 -8.81
C VAL A 24 -6.40 -5.98 -8.70
N ARG A 25 -7.27 -4.99 -8.48
CA ARG A 25 -8.72 -5.16 -8.40
C ARG A 25 -9.25 -5.82 -9.67
N ASP A 26 -8.98 -5.24 -10.84
CA ASP A 26 -9.41 -5.80 -12.13
C ASP A 26 -8.99 -7.26 -12.32
N ARG A 27 -7.78 -7.61 -11.85
CA ARG A 27 -7.31 -9.00 -11.91
C ARG A 27 -8.14 -9.91 -10.99
N LEU A 28 -8.38 -9.50 -9.74
CA LEU A 28 -9.20 -10.27 -8.79
C LEU A 28 -10.64 -10.45 -9.29
N TYR A 29 -11.27 -9.40 -9.84
CA TYR A 29 -12.61 -9.51 -10.42
C TYR A 29 -12.66 -10.50 -11.60
N ARG A 30 -11.68 -10.43 -12.51
CA ARG A 30 -11.58 -11.39 -13.63
C ARG A 30 -11.33 -12.82 -13.18
N ASP A 31 -10.49 -13.01 -12.16
CA ASP A 31 -10.20 -14.36 -11.64
C ASP A 31 -11.42 -14.93 -10.91
N ALA A 32 -12.18 -14.11 -10.18
CA ALA A 32 -13.46 -14.51 -9.56
C ALA A 32 -14.51 -14.88 -10.61
N GLU A 33 -14.66 -14.07 -11.67
CA GLU A 33 -15.56 -14.36 -12.79
C GLU A 33 -15.19 -15.70 -13.46
N ARG A 34 -13.91 -15.92 -13.75
CA ARG A 34 -13.42 -17.18 -14.35
C ARG A 34 -13.68 -18.39 -13.46
N ALA A 35 -13.62 -18.21 -12.14
CA ALA A 35 -13.91 -19.26 -11.17
C ALA A 35 -15.42 -19.47 -10.91
N GLY A 36 -16.30 -18.64 -11.46
CA GLY A 36 -17.74 -18.66 -11.15
C GLY A 36 -18.05 -18.28 -9.70
N MET A 37 -17.18 -17.49 -9.06
CA MET A 37 -17.25 -17.08 -7.67
C MET A 37 -17.53 -15.58 -7.55
N LYS A 38 -17.86 -15.10 -6.35
CA LYS A 38 -18.05 -13.66 -6.10
C LYS A 38 -16.69 -13.01 -5.81
N ALA A 39 -16.52 -11.75 -6.19
CA ALA A 39 -15.29 -10.99 -5.88
C ALA A 39 -14.94 -11.00 -4.38
N ARG A 40 -15.96 -10.94 -3.51
CA ARG A 40 -15.78 -11.04 -2.05
C ARG A 40 -15.12 -12.34 -1.57
N ASP A 41 -15.22 -13.42 -2.36
CA ASP A 41 -14.60 -14.71 -2.01
C ASP A 41 -13.08 -14.68 -2.27
N PHE A 42 -12.61 -13.62 -2.95
CA PHE A 42 -11.20 -13.26 -3.16
C PHE A 42 -10.80 -12.04 -2.31
N ALA A 43 -11.60 -11.68 -1.30
CA ALA A 43 -11.32 -10.54 -0.43
C ALA A 43 -9.98 -10.74 0.30
N CYS A 44 -9.09 -9.77 0.16
CA CYS A 44 -7.81 -9.72 0.83
C CYS A 44 -7.40 -8.28 1.13
N THR A 45 -6.54 -8.12 2.13
CA THR A 45 -5.82 -6.87 2.34
C THR A 45 -4.68 -6.77 1.33
N PHE A 46 -4.09 -5.58 1.21
CA PHE A 46 -2.94 -5.34 0.36
C PHE A 46 -1.93 -4.46 1.08
N ILE A 47 -0.65 -4.81 0.96
CA ILE A 47 0.48 -4.01 1.39
C ILE A 47 1.53 -4.10 0.28
N GLY A 48 2.00 -2.97 -0.20
CA GLY A 48 3.01 -2.88 -1.25
C GLY A 48 4.10 -1.89 -0.89
N LEU A 49 5.33 -2.20 -1.29
CA LEU A 49 6.47 -1.30 -1.28
C LEU A 49 7.12 -1.35 -2.65
N VAL A 50 7.25 -0.19 -3.29
CA VAL A 50 8.08 0.01 -4.47
C VAL A 50 9.23 0.93 -4.05
N SER A 51 10.47 0.48 -4.26
CA SER A 51 11.68 1.22 -3.87
C SER A 51 12.61 1.31 -5.07
N THR A 52 13.05 2.52 -5.36
CA THR A 52 14.00 2.87 -6.42
C THR A 52 15.11 3.72 -5.82
N ASP A 53 16.21 3.93 -6.56
CA ASP A 53 17.30 4.82 -6.16
C ASP A 53 16.85 6.27 -5.95
N GLN A 54 15.77 6.68 -6.61
CA GLN A 54 15.27 8.06 -6.60
C GLN A 54 14.10 8.28 -5.61
N GLY A 55 13.42 7.22 -5.19
CA GLY A 55 12.25 7.33 -4.33
C GLY A 55 11.58 5.99 -4.02
N SER A 56 10.81 5.98 -2.95
CA SER A 56 10.02 4.80 -2.57
C SER A 56 8.58 5.18 -2.21
N VAL A 57 7.66 4.27 -2.45
CA VAL A 57 6.25 4.39 -2.04
C VAL A 57 5.82 3.11 -1.34
N VAL A 58 5.26 3.28 -0.13
CA VAL A 58 4.49 2.25 0.56
C VAL A 58 3.02 2.54 0.32
N MET A 59 2.24 1.49 0.07
CA MET A 59 0.81 1.57 -0.25
C MET A 59 0.06 0.45 0.46
N GLN A 60 -1.10 0.76 1.03
CA GLN A 60 -1.85 -0.20 1.84
C GLN A 60 -3.36 -0.04 1.70
N VAL A 61 -4.06 -1.18 1.65
CA VAL A 61 -5.51 -1.30 1.89
C VAL A 61 -5.70 -2.38 2.95
N GLY A 62 -6.37 -2.03 4.04
CA GLY A 62 -6.60 -2.93 5.17
C GLY A 62 -5.66 -2.68 6.35
N ASP A 63 -5.54 -3.69 7.19
CA ASP A 63 -5.03 -3.59 8.56
C ASP A 63 -3.70 -4.32 8.74
N GLY A 64 -2.95 -4.59 7.68
CA GLY A 64 -1.56 -5.05 7.79
C GLY A 64 -0.62 -3.93 8.23
N ALA A 65 0.69 -4.20 8.24
CA ALA A 65 1.70 -3.19 8.53
C ALA A 65 2.95 -3.32 7.67
N ALA A 66 3.59 -2.17 7.45
CA ALA A 66 4.88 -2.04 6.80
C ALA A 66 5.82 -1.24 7.70
N VAL A 67 6.93 -1.84 8.10
CA VAL A 67 8.03 -1.18 8.83
C VAL A 67 9.18 -0.99 7.85
N VAL A 68 9.73 0.22 7.78
CA VAL A 68 10.78 0.58 6.82
C VAL A 68 11.91 1.36 7.48
N ASP A 69 13.11 1.28 6.91
CA ASP A 69 14.22 2.18 7.21
C ASP A 69 14.61 2.95 5.95
N ALA A 70 14.27 4.23 5.92
CA ALA A 70 14.59 5.17 4.84
C ALA A 70 15.80 6.07 5.18
N GLY A 71 16.70 5.62 6.06
CA GLY A 71 17.93 6.33 6.43
C GLY A 71 17.87 7.07 7.78
N ALA A 72 16.73 7.00 8.48
CA ALA A 72 16.54 7.59 9.80
C ALA A 72 16.27 6.53 10.89
N GLY A 73 16.49 5.25 10.59
CA GLY A 73 16.11 4.14 11.45
C GLY A 73 14.74 3.56 11.10
N LEU A 74 14.34 2.52 11.83
CA LEU A 74 13.09 1.81 11.59
C LEU A 74 11.89 2.66 12.02
N GLU A 75 10.91 2.80 11.13
CA GLU A 75 9.62 3.42 11.40
C GLU A 75 8.46 2.61 10.81
N LEU A 76 7.27 2.79 11.39
CA LEU A 76 6.03 2.27 10.84
C LEU A 76 5.58 3.19 9.70
N ALA A 77 5.63 2.70 8.46
CA ALA A 77 5.39 3.52 7.27
C ALA A 77 3.95 4.01 7.17
N ILE A 78 3.00 3.13 7.48
CA ILE A 78 1.57 3.42 7.52
C ILE A 78 1.05 2.89 8.85
N VAL A 79 0.46 3.78 9.65
CA VAL A 79 -0.25 3.37 10.87
C VAL A 79 -1.51 2.61 10.44
N PRO A 80 -1.72 1.36 10.89
CA PRO A 80 -2.91 0.61 10.56
C PRO A 80 -4.17 1.39 10.92
N ALA A 81 -5.18 1.36 10.05
CA ALA A 81 -6.45 1.99 10.33
C ALA A 81 -7.10 1.32 11.55
N MET A 82 -7.05 1.99 12.70
CA MET A 82 -7.85 1.64 13.86
C MET A 82 -9.27 2.15 13.57
N GLY A 83 -10.13 1.33 12.98
CA GLY A 83 -11.52 1.71 12.72
C GLY A 83 -12.26 2.16 13.99
N GLU A 84 -13.43 2.80 13.83
CA GLU A 84 -14.31 3.20 14.96
C GLU A 84 -14.71 2.00 15.85
N TYR A 85 -14.60 0.78 15.32
CA TYR A 85 -14.74 -0.47 16.03
C TYR A 85 -13.44 -1.25 15.92
N ALA A 86 -12.96 -1.82 17.04
CA ALA A 86 -11.91 -2.82 16.99
C ALA A 86 -12.34 -3.94 16.02
N ASN A 87 -11.47 -4.29 15.06
CA ASN A 87 -11.64 -5.34 14.04
C ASN A 87 -12.40 -4.96 12.74
N MET A 88 -12.39 -3.69 12.30
CA MET A 88 -12.82 -3.36 10.94
C MET A 88 -11.65 -3.49 9.95
N THR A 89 -11.67 -4.54 9.12
CA THR A 89 -10.68 -4.78 8.06
C THR A 89 -11.22 -4.32 6.71
N TYR A 90 -10.42 -3.57 5.96
CA TYR A 90 -10.75 -3.14 4.60
C TYR A 90 -10.13 -4.07 3.56
N PHE A 91 -10.90 -4.40 2.52
CA PHE A 91 -10.44 -5.33 1.47
C PHE A 91 -10.34 -4.64 0.12
N VAL A 92 -9.38 -5.08 -0.71
CA VAL A 92 -9.20 -4.51 -2.06
C VAL A 92 -10.40 -4.73 -2.97
N THR A 93 -11.25 -5.71 -2.70
CA THR A 93 -12.46 -6.03 -3.49
C THR A 93 -13.68 -5.19 -3.10
N GLU A 94 -13.58 -4.31 -2.11
CA GLU A 94 -14.66 -3.38 -1.73
C GLU A 94 -14.79 -2.25 -2.75
N GLU A 95 -16.02 -1.76 -2.96
CA GLU A 95 -16.30 -0.70 -3.94
C GLU A 95 -15.45 0.56 -3.67
N ASP A 96 -15.38 0.97 -2.40
CA ASP A 96 -14.65 2.13 -1.91
C ASP A 96 -13.18 1.85 -1.58
N ALA A 97 -12.59 0.70 -1.98
CA ALA A 97 -11.21 0.36 -1.62
C ALA A 97 -10.17 1.40 -2.09
N LEU A 98 -10.42 2.14 -3.17
CA LEU A 98 -9.54 3.24 -3.60
C LEU A 98 -9.58 4.44 -2.65
N GLN A 99 -10.71 4.68 -1.98
CA GLN A 99 -10.83 5.74 -0.95
C GLN A 99 -10.13 5.33 0.35
N LYS A 100 -9.94 4.02 0.55
CA LYS A 100 -9.26 3.41 1.70
C LYS A 100 -7.78 3.12 1.45
N LEU A 101 -7.29 3.42 0.24
CA LEU A 101 -5.88 3.30 -0.10
C LEU A 101 -5.10 4.39 0.61
N VAL A 102 -4.12 3.98 1.43
CA VAL A 102 -3.19 4.89 2.09
C VAL A 102 -1.81 4.72 1.48
N THR A 103 -1.12 5.83 1.27
CA THR A 103 0.23 5.88 0.71
C THR A 103 1.19 6.59 1.65
N ARG A 104 2.47 6.22 1.58
CA ARG A 104 3.57 6.94 2.22
C ARG A 104 4.75 6.99 1.27
N ILE A 105 5.20 8.20 0.94
CA ILE A 105 6.31 8.44 0.02
C ILE A 105 7.57 8.75 0.82
N TYR A 106 8.69 8.19 0.38
CA TYR A 106 10.02 8.41 0.92
C TYR A 106 10.95 9.00 -0.13
N PRO A 107 11.73 10.04 0.21
CA PRO A 107 12.81 10.50 -0.64
C PRO A 107 13.92 9.43 -0.66
N GLY A 108 14.23 8.90 -1.85
CA GLY A 108 15.23 7.85 -2.03
C GLY A 108 14.77 6.43 -1.69
N ALA A 109 15.75 5.52 -1.67
CA ALA A 109 15.53 4.09 -1.50
C ALA A 109 15.29 3.69 -0.04
N VAL A 110 14.26 2.88 0.20
CA VAL A 110 14.13 2.14 1.46
C VAL A 110 15.23 1.08 1.56
N SER A 111 16.05 1.16 2.60
CA SER A 111 17.22 0.30 2.83
C SER A 111 16.88 -1.03 3.51
N ARG A 112 15.81 -1.05 4.32
CA ARG A 112 15.29 -2.22 5.02
C ARG A 112 13.78 -2.14 5.08
N ALA A 113 13.09 -3.26 4.93
CA ALA A 113 11.65 -3.31 5.06
C ALA A 113 11.17 -4.65 5.63
N ALA A 114 10.08 -4.61 6.38
CA ALA A 114 9.30 -5.76 6.82
C ALA A 114 7.82 -5.45 6.60
N LEU A 115 7.16 -6.24 5.76
CA LEU A 115 5.72 -6.16 5.51
C LEU A 115 5.07 -7.43 6.07
N PHE A 116 3.96 -7.27 6.79
CA PHE A 116 3.29 -8.39 7.45
C PHE A 116 1.80 -8.14 7.61
N SER A 117 1.02 -9.22 7.62
CA SER A 117 -0.40 -9.19 7.93
C SER A 117 -0.65 -8.94 9.42
N ASP A 118 -1.90 -8.62 9.75
CA ASP A 118 -2.42 -8.41 11.11
C ASP A 118 -2.05 -9.51 12.13
N GLY A 119 -1.93 -10.76 11.68
CA GLY A 119 -1.55 -11.90 12.53
C GLY A 119 -0.21 -11.74 13.28
N LEU A 120 0.72 -10.94 12.76
CA LEU A 120 1.99 -10.63 13.45
C LEU A 120 1.99 -9.29 14.19
N GLN A 121 0.97 -8.45 14.00
CA GLN A 121 0.98 -7.09 14.54
C GLN A 121 1.09 -7.04 16.05
N ARG A 122 0.30 -7.83 16.78
CA ARG A 122 0.32 -7.82 18.27
C ARG A 122 1.65 -8.27 18.88
N LEU A 123 2.52 -8.91 18.10
CA LEU A 123 3.85 -9.33 18.52
C LEU A 123 4.93 -8.32 18.10
N ALA A 124 4.76 -7.71 16.92
CA ALA A 124 5.79 -6.92 16.27
C ALA A 124 5.65 -5.40 16.45
N LEU A 125 4.47 -4.92 16.88
CA LEU A 125 4.13 -3.51 17.10
C LEU A 125 3.58 -3.31 18.51
#